data_AF-A0A0F9JYE5-F1
#
_entry.id   AF-A0A0F9JYE5-F1
#
_cell.length_a   1.000
_cell.length_b   1.000
_cell.length_c   1.000
_cell.angle_alpha   90.00
_cell.angle_beta   90.00
_cell.angle_gamma   90.00
#
_symmetry.space_group_name_H-M   'P 1'
#
loop_
_entity.id
_entity.type
_entity.pdbx_description
1 polymer ?
#
loop_
_entity_poly.entity_id
_entity_poly.type
_entity_poly.pdbx_seq_one_letter_code
_entity_poly.pdbx_strand_id
1 'polypeptide(L)'
;MEILHNTGISVGIITRARSNITHSQISQIASYAVAFTSIQDKLKCVQENFAGIDIDDISYIGDDLPDIELLKEVGLAACPNDAEPQVIKIVQEHRNGIVLTRTGGNACVRELINIILGENNV
;
A
#
# COMPACT_ATOMS: atom_id res chain seq x y z
N MET A 1 -10.54 0.99 5.35
CA MET A 1 -10.86 1.36 3.97
C MET A 1 -11.98 2.38 3.99
N GLU A 2 -13.17 2.06 4.50
CA GLU A 2 -14.27 3.02 4.65
C GLU A 2 -13.85 4.36 5.31
N ILE A 3 -13.10 4.31 6.42
CA ILE A 3 -12.62 5.53 7.08
C ILE A 3 -11.73 6.40 6.17
N LEU A 4 -10.87 5.81 5.35
CA LEU A 4 -10.03 6.53 4.40
C LEU A 4 -10.88 7.17 3.28
N HIS A 5 -11.86 6.43 2.79
CA HIS A 5 -12.79 6.94 1.78
C HIS A 5 -13.58 8.15 2.32
N ASN A 6 -14.04 8.07 3.57
CA ASN A 6 -14.80 9.15 4.19
C ASN A 6 -13.93 10.39 4.52
N THR A 7 -12.60 10.25 4.60
CA THR A 7 -11.67 11.38 4.75
C THR A 7 -11.18 11.94 3.41
N GLY A 8 -11.66 11.41 2.28
CA GLY A 8 -11.27 11.84 0.94
C GLY A 8 -9.93 11.28 0.45
N ILE A 9 -9.34 10.30 1.17
CA ILE A 9 -8.11 9.63 0.75
C ILE A 9 -8.45 8.58 -0.31
N SER A 10 -7.89 8.76 -1.50
CA SER A 10 -8.00 7.78 -2.59
C SER A 10 -7.21 6.53 -2.26
N VAL A 11 -7.79 5.35 -2.53
CA VAL A 11 -7.12 4.08 -2.25
C VAL A 11 -7.02 3.21 -3.50
N GLY A 12 -5.84 2.65 -3.73
CA GLY A 12 -5.56 1.74 -4.83
C GLY A 12 -5.00 0.40 -4.34
N ILE A 13 -5.29 -0.69 -5.06
CA ILE A 13 -4.66 -1.99 -4.89
C ILE A 13 -3.93 -2.32 -6.19
N ILE A 14 -2.63 -2.62 -6.11
CA ILE A 14 -1.82 -2.94 -7.30
C ILE A 14 -1.28 -4.37 -7.17
N THR A 15 -1.64 -5.24 -8.10
CA THR A 15 -1.21 -6.64 -8.09
C THR A 15 -0.75 -7.14 -9.46
N ARG A 16 0.22 -8.05 -9.42
CA ARG A 16 0.65 -8.84 -10.59
C ARG A 16 -0.32 -9.98 -10.91
N ALA A 17 -1.10 -10.43 -9.94
CA ALA A 17 -2.00 -11.54 -10.13
C ALA A 17 -3.15 -11.17 -11.08
N ARG A 18 -3.48 -12.08 -11.99
CA ARG A 18 -4.64 -11.94 -12.90
C ARG A 18 -5.96 -12.31 -12.23
N SER A 19 -5.94 -13.22 -11.25
CA SER A 19 -7.13 -13.95 -10.79
C SER A 19 -7.25 -14.12 -9.27
N ASN A 20 -6.27 -13.66 -8.48
CA ASN A 20 -6.12 -14.09 -7.09
C ASN A 20 -6.86 -13.20 -6.07
N ILE A 21 -7.41 -12.07 -6.49
CA ILE A 21 -8.41 -11.38 -5.68
C ILE A 21 -9.75 -11.96 -6.08
N THR A 22 -10.33 -12.78 -5.20
CA THR A 22 -11.65 -13.37 -5.45
C THR A 22 -12.65 -12.25 -5.72
N HIS A 23 -13.60 -12.45 -6.64
CA HIS A 23 -14.65 -11.47 -6.92
C HIS A 23 -15.36 -10.97 -5.66
N SER A 24 -15.43 -11.80 -4.60
CA SER A 24 -15.98 -11.45 -3.28
C SER A 24 -15.11 -10.51 -2.45
N GLN A 25 -13.78 -10.61 -2.54
CA GLN A 25 -12.85 -9.66 -1.93
C GLN A 25 -12.84 -8.33 -2.69
N ILE A 26 -12.85 -8.39 -4.03
CA ILE A 26 -13.00 -7.19 -4.87
C ILE A 26 -14.33 -6.50 -4.56
N SER A 27 -15.45 -7.22 -4.50
CA SER A 27 -16.76 -6.59 -4.27
C SER A 27 -16.87 -5.87 -2.92
N GLN A 28 -16.22 -6.38 -1.87
CA GLN A 28 -16.19 -5.73 -0.55
C GLN A 28 -15.30 -4.48 -0.53
N ILE A 29 -14.25 -4.46 -1.35
CA ILE A 29 -13.27 -3.37 -1.37
C ILE A 29 -13.54 -2.36 -2.48
N ALA A 30 -14.26 -2.74 -3.54
CA ALA A 30 -14.55 -1.92 -4.72
C ALA A 30 -15.34 -0.65 -4.42
N SER A 31 -16.09 -0.62 -3.30
CA SER A 31 -16.75 0.59 -2.82
C SER A 31 -15.76 1.64 -2.29
N TYR A 32 -14.52 1.25 -1.99
CA TYR A 32 -13.54 2.08 -1.26
C TYR A 32 -12.15 2.12 -1.90
N ALA A 33 -11.86 1.29 -2.91
CA ALA A 33 -10.58 1.28 -3.60
C ALA A 33 -10.69 0.82 -5.05
N VAL A 34 -9.76 1.30 -5.87
CA VAL A 34 -9.60 0.88 -7.27
C VAL A 34 -8.55 -0.23 -7.35
N ALA A 35 -8.86 -1.32 -8.05
CA ALA A 35 -7.93 -2.44 -8.23
C ALA A 35 -7.27 -2.40 -9.61
N PHE A 36 -5.94 -2.36 -9.62
CA PHE A 36 -5.08 -2.48 -10.80
C PHE A 36 -4.45 -3.88 -10.81
N THR A 37 -4.81 -4.69 -11.80
CA THR A 37 -4.36 -6.08 -11.92
C THR A 37 -3.45 -6.26 -13.12
N SER A 38 -2.69 -7.37 -13.15
CA SER A 38 -1.71 -7.65 -14.21
C SER A 38 -0.61 -6.59 -14.36
N ILE A 39 -0.32 -5.84 -13.29
CA ILE A 39 0.64 -4.74 -13.30
C ILE A 39 2.05 -5.27 -13.07
N GLN A 40 2.93 -5.11 -14.05
CA GLN A 40 4.35 -5.49 -13.93
C GLN A 40 5.16 -4.40 -13.24
N ASP A 41 4.98 -3.16 -13.71
CA ASP A 41 5.62 -1.95 -13.22
C ASP A 41 4.63 -1.17 -12.35
N LYS A 42 4.78 -1.31 -11.03
CA LYS A 42 3.87 -0.68 -10.07
C LYS A 42 4.10 0.82 -9.97
N LEU A 43 5.34 1.29 -10.11
CA LEU A 43 5.69 2.70 -10.07
C LEU A 43 5.03 3.45 -11.22
N LYS A 44 5.18 2.95 -12.44
CA LYS A 44 4.52 3.50 -13.62
C LYS A 44 3.00 3.49 -13.49
N CYS A 45 2.43 2.40 -12.95
CA CYS A 45 0.99 2.33 -12.69
C CYS A 45 0.52 3.45 -11.75
N VAL A 46 1.27 3.76 -10.69
CA VAL A 46 0.94 4.86 -9.78
C VAL A 46 1.03 6.20 -10.52
N GLN A 47 2.14 6.45 -11.23
CA GLN A 47 2.35 7.70 -11.96
C GLN A 47 1.27 7.97 -13.02
N GLU A 48 0.78 6.94 -13.72
CA GLU A 48 -0.24 7.09 -14.76
C GLU A 48 -1.65 7.28 -14.19
N ASN A 49 -1.99 6.61 -13.08
CA ASN A 49 -3.35 6.60 -12.54
C ASN A 49 -3.59 7.63 -11.43
N PHE A 50 -2.52 8.18 -10.87
CA PHE A 50 -2.56 9.22 -9.83
C PHE A 50 -1.77 10.47 -10.26
N ALA A 51 -1.71 10.77 -11.56
CA ALA A 51 -0.91 11.87 -12.14
C ALA A 51 -1.19 13.28 -11.58
N GLY A 52 -2.25 13.48 -10.80
CA GLY A 52 -2.57 14.74 -10.12
C GLY A 52 -2.16 14.79 -8.64
N ILE A 53 -1.56 13.73 -8.12
CA ILE A 53 -1.08 13.60 -6.73
C ILE A 53 0.44 13.56 -6.77
N ASP A 54 1.09 14.34 -5.90
CA ASP A 54 2.55 14.27 -5.75
C ASP A 54 2.93 12.89 -5.21
N ILE A 55 4.02 12.30 -5.70
CA ILE A 55 4.52 11.02 -5.21
C ILE A 55 4.84 11.09 -3.70
N ASP A 56 5.21 12.28 -3.21
CA ASP A 56 5.45 12.59 -1.80
C ASP A 56 4.16 12.61 -0.94
N ASP A 57 2.99 12.71 -1.55
CA ASP A 57 1.68 12.60 -0.89
C ASP A 57 1.11 11.17 -0.92
N ILE A 58 1.85 10.23 -1.52
CA ILE A 58 1.43 8.83 -1.64
C ILE A 58 2.02 7.99 -0.51
N SER A 59 1.18 7.14 0.08
CA SER A 59 1.61 6.05 0.95
C SER A 59 1.47 4.71 0.24
N TYR A 60 2.48 3.85 0.38
CA TYR A 60 2.44 2.50 -0.18
C TYR A 60 2.90 1.46 0.83
N ILE A 61 2.20 0.32 0.84
CA ILE A 61 2.54 -0.87 1.60
C ILE A 61 2.81 -2.04 0.65
N GLY A 62 4.00 -2.63 0.75
CA GLY A 62 4.41 -3.77 -0.07
C GLY A 62 5.31 -4.73 0.70
N ASP A 63 5.38 -5.98 0.25
CA ASP A 63 6.05 -7.09 0.93
C ASP A 63 7.08 -7.83 0.07
N ASP A 64 7.03 -7.68 -1.26
CA ASP A 64 7.87 -8.44 -2.20
C ASP A 64 8.86 -7.55 -2.99
N LEU A 65 9.86 -8.18 -3.60
CA LEU A 65 10.87 -7.49 -4.44
C LEU A 65 10.31 -6.54 -5.52
N PRO A 66 9.20 -6.84 -6.22
CA PRO A 66 8.57 -5.94 -7.18
C PRO A 66 8.08 -4.61 -6.60
N ASP A 67 7.92 -4.52 -5.28
CA ASP A 67 7.46 -3.32 -4.60
C ASP A 67 8.59 -2.31 -4.37
N ILE A 68 9.85 -2.75 -4.43
CA ILE A 68 11.02 -1.96 -4.03
C ILE A 68 11.12 -0.63 -4.79
N GLU A 69 10.89 -0.64 -6.09
CA GLU A 69 10.99 0.60 -6.89
C GLU A 69 9.94 1.61 -6.47
N LEU A 70 8.70 1.17 -6.19
CA LEU A 70 7.66 2.07 -5.71
C LEU A 70 7.90 2.50 -4.26
N LEU A 71 8.31 1.58 -3.39
CA LEU A 71 8.61 1.87 -1.98
C LEU A 71 9.72 2.90 -1.79
N LYS A 72 10.64 3.03 -2.75
CA LYS A 72 11.71 4.04 -2.70
C LYS A 72 11.26 5.46 -3.03
N GLU A 73 10.18 5.59 -3.80
CA GLU A 73 9.78 6.87 -4.39
C GLU A 73 8.62 7.54 -3.64
N VAL A 74 7.79 6.76 -2.95
CA VAL A 74 6.59 7.28 -2.26
C VAL A 74 6.94 8.11 -1.02
N GLY A 75 6.07 9.06 -0.67
CA GLY A 75 6.22 9.89 0.53
C GLY A 75 6.17 9.13 1.86
N LEU A 76 5.44 8.02 1.92
CA LEU A 76 5.45 7.09 3.07
C LEU A 76 5.54 5.65 2.58
N ALA A 77 6.64 4.99 2.92
CA ALA A 77 6.90 3.60 2.57
C ALA A 77 6.63 2.70 3.78
N ALA A 78 5.85 1.64 3.60
CA ALA A 78 5.57 0.69 4.66
C ALA A 78 5.72 -0.75 4.19
N CYS A 79 6.03 -1.65 5.11
CA CYS A 79 5.97 -3.09 4.85
C CYS A 79 5.47 -3.86 6.09
N PRO A 80 4.84 -5.03 5.90
CA PRO A 80 4.59 -5.97 6.98
C PRO A 80 5.87 -6.42 7.69
N ASN A 81 5.74 -6.92 8.93
CA ASN A 81 6.86 -7.46 9.70
C ASN A 81 7.48 -8.72 9.08
N ASP A 82 6.70 -9.47 8.31
CA ASP A 82 7.10 -10.69 7.60
C ASP A 82 7.40 -10.47 6.11
N ALA A 83 7.60 -9.21 5.69
CA ALA A 83 8.04 -8.89 4.34
C ALA A 83 9.42 -9.47 4.01
N GLU A 84 9.73 -9.58 2.72
CA GLU A 84 11.05 -10.03 2.26
C GLU A 84 12.17 -9.19 2.92
N PRO A 85 13.30 -9.79 3.37
CA PRO A 85 14.33 -9.06 4.11
C PRO A 85 14.88 -7.84 3.37
N GLN A 86 14.94 -7.92 2.04
CA GLN A 86 15.36 -6.80 1.20
C GLN A 86 14.34 -5.65 1.22
N VAL A 87 13.04 -5.96 1.25
CA VAL A 87 11.95 -4.97 1.37
C VAL A 87 12.03 -4.28 2.72
N ILE A 88 12.17 -5.04 3.81
CA ILE A 88 12.34 -4.48 5.17
C ILE A 88 13.52 -3.50 5.20
N LYS A 89 14.65 -3.89 4.62
CA LYS A 89 15.83 -3.02 4.56
C LYS A 89 15.55 -1.73 3.80
N ILE A 90 14.93 -1.81 2.62
CA ILE A 90 14.57 -0.64 1.82
C ILE A 90 13.64 0.30 2.58
N VAL A 91 12.63 -0.26 3.26
CA VAL A 91 11.71 0.53 4.09
C VAL A 91 12.46 1.18 5.26
N GLN A 92 13.38 0.48 5.93
CA GLN A 92 14.17 1.07 7.02
C GLN A 92 15.11 2.20 6.55
N GLU A 93 15.63 2.12 5.32
CA GLU A 93 16.49 3.15 4.72
C GLU A 93 15.68 4.35 4.17
N HIS A 94 14.35 4.21 4.04
CA HIS A 94 13.48 5.25 3.52
C HIS A 94 13.29 6.40 4.52
N ARG A 95 13.24 7.65 4.01
CA ARG A 95 13.15 8.87 4.84
C ARG A 95 11.93 8.90 5.78
N ASN A 96 10.86 8.23 5.36
CA ASN A 96 9.60 8.09 6.08
C ASN A 96 9.11 6.64 5.94
N GLY A 97 9.98 5.73 6.38
CA GLY A 97 9.78 4.29 6.28
C GLY A 97 9.24 3.68 7.57
N ILE A 98 8.26 2.78 7.45
CA ILE A 98 7.62 2.12 8.59
C ILE A 98 7.57 0.61 8.37
N VAL A 99 8.35 -0.12 9.16
CA VAL A 99 8.15 -1.57 9.31
C VAL A 99 7.05 -1.76 10.34
N LEU A 100 5.92 -2.31 9.91
CA LEU A 100 4.75 -2.51 10.74
C LEU A 100 4.97 -3.65 11.73
N THR A 101 4.28 -3.61 12.87
CA THR A 101 4.39 -4.67 13.88
C THR A 101 3.62 -5.92 13.46
N ARG A 102 2.54 -5.75 12.69
CA ARG A 102 1.68 -6.82 12.19
C ARG A 102 2.20 -7.41 10.88
N THR A 103 1.87 -8.69 10.67
CA THR A 103 2.21 -9.46 9.48
C THR A 103 1.16 -9.36 8.38
N GLY A 104 1.52 -9.74 7.16
CA GLY A 104 0.61 -9.83 6.01
C GLY A 104 -0.65 -10.64 6.35
N GLY A 105 -1.82 -10.14 5.95
CA GLY A 105 -3.11 -10.76 6.26
C GLY A 105 -3.58 -10.66 7.72
N ASN A 106 -2.75 -10.14 8.64
CA ASN A 106 -3.07 -10.02 10.06
C ASN A 106 -3.26 -8.55 10.50
N ALA A 107 -4.23 -7.87 9.89
CA ALA A 107 -4.57 -6.46 10.18
C ALA A 107 -3.45 -5.42 9.89
N CYS A 108 -2.41 -5.79 9.15
CA CYS A 108 -1.31 -4.90 8.76
C CYS A 108 -1.79 -3.62 8.05
N VAL A 109 -2.73 -3.74 7.10
CA VAL A 109 -3.34 -2.56 6.44
C VAL A 109 -4.10 -1.67 7.44
N ARG A 110 -4.74 -2.25 8.46
CA ARG A 110 -5.43 -1.47 9.51
C ARG A 110 -4.41 -0.71 10.36
N GLU A 111 -3.31 -1.33 10.76
CA GLU A 111 -2.25 -0.67 11.51
C GLU A 111 -1.73 0.56 10.76
N LEU A 112 -1.44 0.41 9.46
CA LEU A 112 -0.99 1.53 8.64
C LEU A 112 -2.05 2.65 8.54
N ILE A 113 -3.32 2.29 8.37
CA ILE A 113 -4.42 3.26 8.34
C ILE A 113 -4.47 4.08 9.63
N ASN A 114 -4.32 3.43 10.79
CA ASN A 114 -4.33 4.12 12.07
C ASN A 114 -3.15 5.11 12.16
N ILE A 115 -1.96 4.71 11.69
CA ILE A 115 -0.79 5.59 11.64
C ILE A 115 -1.05 6.80 10.74
N ILE A 116 -1.58 6.60 9.53
CA ILE A 116 -1.88 7.67 8.57
C ILE A 116 -2.90 8.67 9.15
N LEU A 117 -3.91 8.18 9.88
CA LEU A 117 -4.93 9.02 10.48
C LEU A 117 -4.50 9.64 11.84
N GLY A 118 -3.31 9.30 12.34
CA GLY A 118 -2.85 9.75 13.66
C GLY A 118 -3.65 9.16 14.83
N GLU A 119 -4.32 8.03 14.61
CA GLU A 119 -5.09 7.33 15.64
C GLU A 119 -4.18 6.46 16.51
N ASN A 120 -3.92 6.90 17.75
CA ASN A 120 -3.10 6.18 18.73
C ASN A 120 -3.82 5.01 19.45
N ASN A 121 -4.94 4.51 18.91
CA ASN A 121 -5.71 3.45 19.57
C ASN A 121 -5.27 2.07 19.06
N VAL A 122 -4.21 1.53 19.66
CA VAL A 122 -3.88 0.09 19.64
C VAL A 122 -3.74 -0.40 21.08
#